data_AF-A0A661QSZ4-F1
#
_entry.id   AF-A0A661QSZ4-F1
#
_cell.length_a   1.000
_cell.length_b   1.000
_cell.length_c   1.000
_cell.angle_alpha   90.00
_cell.angle_beta   90.00
_cell.angle_gamma   90.00
#
_symmetry.space_group_name_H-M   'P 1'
#
loop_
_entity.id
_entity.type
_entity.pdbx_description
1 polymer ?
#
loop_
_entity_poly.entity_id
_entity_poly.type
_entity_poly.pdbx_seq_one_letter_code
_entity_poly.pdbx_strand_id
1 'polypeptide(L)'
;MRLHMDSPLLSFRVLALGPFGTNPAAASRESVTWFKDESIDEIVGHVGVSVRVEVPRTLHEDGYLELSIGSYKDFRPDRIVSTNMTLKNIVEARDLALGMINQGVERHKIIDRLKQVPELTGLDLPISTKTHSPQQKVSSSVEELLKIVALGDEQKERAGKNKDIINAIDKVLQGYLEAIYSSRTFRSLEATWGGAKLLWDVGRGIESVELGLIDIGDQAPEEILDILVTSLPLDLPSLIIFDWAMDNSARSLGLLERIAELCDTMLVPGIVEISPRFFQLDRWEEIEKRPYLPHYLEEQAFAKWQSLKRKSGSRWLCAACNRVLARLPYGGGDQQSKIPFAEKELLWLSPVWALAALAAKSTQEFGWPSRMTDWKNCVLEDLPVWQVNSKMALPTEAVFTQDRITQFARAGIVALCSVPNRDFAFVAFDNMVGGASLGYQLLLTMTAQFLMWCKDNFAERLSPEELRDSIEGILILAWQKRGYDMTEKITVSVTPSPKEEKYIVGVKLDLPRNVLRGEDNSISLEIPW
;
A
#
# COMPACT_ATOMS: atom_id res chain seq x y z
N MET A 1 -26.13 28.35 12.72
CA MET A 1 -24.71 27.94 12.64
C MET A 1 -24.38 27.63 11.19
N ARG A 2 -23.31 28.22 10.61
CA ARG A 2 -22.78 27.73 9.33
C ARG A 2 -22.11 26.38 9.63
N LEU A 3 -22.51 25.32 8.94
CA LEU A 3 -21.74 24.07 8.90
C LEU A 3 -20.36 24.41 8.32
N HIS A 4 -19.36 24.50 9.19
CA HIS A 4 -17.95 24.56 8.77
C HIS A 4 -17.62 23.27 8.00
N MET A 5 -16.68 23.35 7.06
CA MET A 5 -16.16 22.16 6.35
C MET A 5 -15.50 21.15 7.30
N ASP A 6 -15.32 21.52 8.57
CA ASP A 6 -14.66 20.73 9.62
C ASP A 6 -15.59 19.76 10.36
N SER A 7 -16.84 19.58 9.90
CA SER A 7 -17.73 18.57 10.51
C SER A 7 -17.27 17.16 10.16
N PRO A 8 -17.16 16.22 11.13
CA PRO A 8 -16.73 14.85 10.87
C PRO A 8 -17.70 14.07 9.97
N LEU A 9 -18.96 14.51 9.81
CA LEU A 9 -19.86 13.92 8.81
C LEU A 9 -19.46 14.23 7.38
N LEU A 10 -18.70 15.30 7.17
CA LEU A 10 -18.31 15.75 5.85
C LEU A 10 -16.95 15.22 5.41
N SER A 11 -16.09 14.75 6.32
CA SER A 11 -14.79 14.12 6.01
C SER A 11 -14.83 12.60 6.10
N PHE A 12 -14.06 11.92 5.26
CA PHE A 12 -13.74 10.50 5.31
C PHE A 12 -12.24 10.35 5.55
N ARG A 13 -11.87 10.08 6.79
CA ARG A 13 -10.49 10.10 7.26
C ARG A 13 -9.98 8.67 7.38
N VAL A 14 -8.94 8.32 6.62
CA VAL A 14 -8.32 6.98 6.65
C VAL A 14 -6.99 7.08 7.36
N LEU A 15 -6.83 6.36 8.46
CA LEU A 15 -5.56 6.19 9.15
C LEU A 15 -4.89 4.90 8.68
N ALA A 16 -3.69 5.02 8.11
CA ALA A 16 -2.91 3.88 7.64
C ALA A 16 -1.73 3.58 8.55
N LEU A 17 -1.64 2.33 9.01
CA LEU A 17 -0.49 1.78 9.69
C LEU A 17 0.25 0.87 8.73
N GLY A 18 1.53 1.17 8.49
CA GLY A 18 2.37 0.38 7.58
C GLY A 18 3.84 0.79 7.68
N PRO A 19 4.74 0.06 7.02
CA PRO A 19 6.16 0.41 6.97
C PRO A 19 6.37 1.56 5.98
N PHE A 20 6.18 2.79 6.45
CA PHE A 20 6.34 4.02 5.65
C PHE A 20 7.79 4.52 5.59
N GLY A 21 8.69 3.97 6.41
CA GLY A 21 10.13 4.25 6.36
C GLY A 21 10.48 5.68 6.78
N THR A 22 9.72 6.23 7.72
CA THR A 22 9.85 7.61 8.19
C THR A 22 11.11 7.78 9.00
N ASN A 23 11.83 8.88 8.77
CA ASN A 23 13.05 9.14 9.51
C ASN A 23 12.72 9.34 11.01
N PRO A 24 13.30 8.55 11.93
CA PRO A 24 13.03 8.66 13.36
C PRO A 24 13.35 10.03 13.96
N ALA A 25 14.21 10.83 13.31
CA ALA A 25 14.56 12.19 13.72
C ALA A 25 13.52 13.25 13.28
N ALA A 26 12.68 12.94 12.29
CA ALA A 26 11.66 13.83 11.73
C ALA A 26 10.26 13.54 12.29
N ALA A 27 10.00 12.32 12.77
CA ALA A 27 8.69 11.94 13.30
C ALA A 27 8.49 12.43 14.75
N SER A 28 7.54 13.34 14.97
CA SER A 28 6.94 13.53 16.29
C SER A 28 6.12 12.28 16.62
N ARG A 29 6.68 11.39 17.43
CA ARG A 29 6.18 10.02 17.67
C ARG A 29 4.78 9.95 18.32
N GLU A 30 4.20 11.07 18.71
CA GLU A 30 2.97 11.14 19.52
C GLU A 30 1.73 11.65 18.77
N SER A 31 1.86 12.18 17.56
CA SER A 31 0.73 12.76 16.81
C SER A 31 0.63 12.23 15.39
N VAL A 32 -0.60 11.92 14.96
CA VAL A 32 -0.90 11.53 13.57
C VAL A 32 -0.67 12.72 12.64
N THR A 33 0.08 12.50 11.56
CA THR A 33 0.21 13.49 10.49
C THR A 33 -0.88 13.24 9.45
N TRP A 34 -1.76 14.22 9.29
CA TRP A 34 -2.86 14.19 8.32
C TRP A 34 -2.53 15.00 7.08
N PHE A 35 -2.89 14.45 5.93
CA PHE A 35 -2.72 15.06 4.61
C PHE A 35 -4.09 15.27 3.95
N LYS A 36 -4.25 16.43 3.32
CA LYS A 36 -5.46 16.92 2.65
C LYS A 36 -5.02 17.90 1.57
N ASP A 37 -5.22 17.53 0.31
CA ASP A 37 -4.91 18.32 -0.91
C ASP A 37 -3.47 18.28 -1.44
N GLU A 38 -2.54 17.56 -0.82
CA GLU A 38 -1.21 17.32 -1.39
C GLU A 38 -1.19 16.25 -2.51
N SER A 39 -0.16 16.22 -3.33
CA SER A 39 0.14 15.07 -4.19
C SER A 39 0.85 13.97 -3.41
N ILE A 40 0.72 12.71 -3.84
CA ILE A 40 1.45 11.61 -3.19
C ILE A 40 2.98 11.83 -3.18
N ASP A 41 3.52 12.48 -4.22
CA ASP A 41 4.95 12.81 -4.29
C ASP A 41 5.34 13.86 -3.23
N GLU A 42 4.47 14.85 -2.97
CA GLU A 42 4.67 15.83 -1.88
C GLU A 42 4.55 15.18 -0.51
N ILE A 43 3.59 14.27 -0.30
CA ILE A 43 3.44 13.55 0.98
C ILE A 43 4.73 12.74 1.27
N VAL A 44 5.23 11.98 0.30
CA VAL A 44 6.50 11.24 0.45
C VAL A 44 7.66 12.18 0.81
N GLY A 45 7.74 13.32 0.12
CA GLY A 45 8.78 14.33 0.38
C GLY A 45 8.71 14.95 1.77
N HIS A 46 7.51 15.26 2.27
CA HIS A 46 7.30 15.83 3.62
C HIS A 46 7.67 14.84 4.72
N VAL A 47 7.35 13.56 4.54
CA VAL A 47 7.55 12.51 5.54
C VAL A 47 9.04 12.14 5.71
N GLY A 48 9.86 12.36 4.68
CA GLY A 48 11.30 12.07 4.73
C GLY A 48 11.58 10.57 4.77
N VAL A 49 11.20 9.87 3.70
CA VAL A 49 11.28 8.41 3.59
C VAL A 49 12.72 7.94 3.38
N SER A 50 13.13 6.97 4.18
CA SER A 50 14.44 6.33 4.12
C SER A 50 14.34 4.82 4.39
N VAL A 51 15.21 4.03 3.75
CA VAL A 51 15.27 2.60 3.97
C VAL A 51 16.69 2.07 3.85
N ARG A 52 17.05 1.17 4.77
CA ARG A 52 18.30 0.42 4.73
C ARG A 52 18.09 -0.90 4.00
N VAL A 53 18.90 -1.13 2.97
CA VAL A 53 18.90 -2.35 2.17
C VAL A 53 20.22 -3.09 2.42
N GLU A 54 20.17 -4.37 2.77
CA GLU A 54 21.38 -5.19 2.86
C GLU A 54 21.96 -5.43 1.47
N VAL A 55 23.28 -5.21 1.34
CA VAL A 55 24.01 -5.39 0.09
C VAL A 55 25.23 -6.26 0.37
N PRO A 56 25.60 -7.22 -0.51
CA PRO A 56 26.80 -8.03 -0.31
C PRO A 56 28.04 -7.17 -0.06
N ARG A 57 28.84 -7.53 0.95
CA ARG A 57 30.10 -6.80 1.28
C ARG A 57 31.12 -6.77 0.14
N THR A 58 30.98 -7.68 -0.81
CA THR A 58 31.77 -7.69 -2.05
C THR A 58 31.42 -6.54 -3.00
N LEU A 59 30.21 -5.99 -2.89
CA LEU A 59 29.74 -4.85 -3.69
C LEU A 59 29.85 -3.53 -2.92
N HIS A 60 29.56 -3.54 -1.62
CA HIS A 60 29.55 -2.35 -0.78
C HIS A 60 30.16 -2.64 0.60
N GLU A 61 31.21 -1.91 0.98
CA GLU A 61 32.05 -2.20 2.16
C GLU A 61 31.24 -2.31 3.47
N ASP A 62 30.28 -1.39 3.66
CA ASP A 62 29.44 -1.33 4.85
C ASP A 62 28.44 -2.50 4.97
N GLY A 63 28.20 -3.23 3.86
CA GLY A 63 27.24 -4.34 3.80
C GLY A 63 25.77 -3.90 3.74
N TYR A 64 25.50 -2.60 3.63
CA TYR A 64 24.15 -2.07 3.41
C TYR A 64 24.20 -0.77 2.62
N LEU A 65 23.12 -0.45 1.91
CA LEU A 65 22.90 0.82 1.23
C LEU A 65 21.72 1.53 1.87
N GLU A 66 21.89 2.81 2.19
CA GLU A 66 20.80 3.67 2.64
C GLU A 66 20.19 4.41 1.43
N LEU A 67 18.89 4.24 1.25
CA LEU A 67 18.14 4.86 0.17
C LEU A 67 17.21 5.92 0.74
N SER A 68 17.30 7.14 0.22
CA SER A 68 16.35 8.22 0.52
C SER A 68 15.37 8.37 -0.63
N ILE A 69 14.08 8.36 -0.32
CA ILE A 69 12.99 8.42 -1.29
C ILE A 69 12.29 9.77 -1.13
N GLY A 70 12.44 10.66 -2.12
CA GLY A 70 11.86 12.00 -2.09
C GLY A 70 10.51 12.10 -2.80
N SER A 71 10.20 11.13 -3.65
CA SER A 71 8.94 11.03 -4.39
C SER A 71 8.59 9.58 -4.65
N TYR A 72 7.33 9.27 -4.93
CA TYR A 72 6.91 7.90 -5.25
C TYR A 72 7.61 7.36 -6.51
N LYS A 73 7.96 8.24 -7.44
CA LYS A 73 8.72 7.85 -8.66
C LYS A 73 10.11 7.35 -8.34
N ASP A 74 10.69 7.72 -7.20
CA ASP A 74 12.04 7.33 -6.82
C ASP A 74 12.15 5.85 -6.44
N PHE A 75 11.04 5.10 -6.37
CA PHE A 75 11.07 3.63 -6.31
C PHE A 75 11.41 2.95 -7.65
N ARG A 76 11.52 3.69 -8.75
CA ARG A 76 11.84 3.13 -10.08
C ARG A 76 13.35 2.97 -10.29
N PRO A 77 13.83 1.97 -11.05
CA PRO A 77 15.26 1.73 -11.22
C PRO A 77 16.00 2.92 -11.81
N ASP A 78 15.41 3.57 -12.81
CA ASP A 78 15.96 4.77 -13.47
C ASP A 78 16.08 5.96 -12.54
N ARG A 79 15.21 6.04 -11.53
CA ARG A 79 15.21 7.10 -10.56
C ARG A 79 16.18 6.81 -9.42
N ILE A 80 16.15 5.60 -8.85
CA ILE A 80 17.07 5.16 -7.79
C ILE A 80 18.53 5.37 -8.18
N VAL A 81 18.90 4.99 -9.41
CA VAL A 81 20.30 5.15 -9.86
C VAL A 81 20.71 6.62 -10.02
N SER A 82 19.75 7.54 -10.13
CA SER A 82 20.01 8.97 -10.26
C SER A 82 20.01 9.71 -8.92
N THR A 83 19.28 9.19 -7.93
CA THR A 83 19.11 9.84 -6.61
C THR A 83 20.12 9.35 -5.59
N ASN A 84 20.53 8.08 -5.64
CA ASN A 84 21.55 7.54 -4.75
C ASN A 84 22.97 7.80 -5.30
N MET A 85 23.84 8.38 -4.47
CA MET A 85 25.19 8.81 -4.89
C MET A 85 26.05 7.64 -5.40
N THR A 86 26.07 6.52 -4.69
CA THR A 86 26.85 5.33 -5.04
C THR A 86 26.44 4.79 -6.41
N LEU A 87 25.13 4.67 -6.66
CA LEU A 87 24.62 4.17 -7.94
C LEU A 87 24.84 5.16 -9.07
N LYS A 88 24.70 6.46 -8.79
CA LYS A 88 24.95 7.53 -9.75
C LYS A 88 26.41 7.52 -10.23
N ASN A 89 27.37 7.35 -9.32
CA ASN A 89 28.79 7.24 -9.65
C ASN A 89 29.06 6.06 -10.60
N ILE A 90 28.39 4.91 -10.40
CA ILE A 90 28.52 3.73 -11.26
C ILE A 90 27.96 4.00 -12.66
N VAL A 91 26.80 4.65 -12.78
CA VAL A 91 26.20 5.01 -14.07
C VAL A 91 27.04 6.05 -14.81
N GLU A 92 27.55 7.07 -14.11
CA GLU A 92 28.45 8.07 -14.71
C GLU A 92 29.76 7.45 -15.18
N ALA A 93 30.32 6.49 -14.42
CA ALA A 93 31.50 5.74 -14.82
C ALA A 93 31.24 4.90 -16.09
N ARG A 94 30.06 4.29 -16.19
CA ARG A 94 29.61 3.56 -17.38
C ARG A 94 29.53 4.45 -18.61
N ASP A 95 28.87 5.60 -18.49
CA ASP A 95 28.68 6.55 -19.59
C ASP A 95 30.01 7.16 -20.04
N LEU A 96 30.91 7.46 -19.08
CA LEU A 96 32.28 7.90 -19.34
C LEU A 96 33.08 6.82 -20.08
N ALA A 97 33.00 5.56 -19.67
CA ALA A 97 33.64 4.45 -20.38
C ALA A 97 33.11 4.29 -21.81
N LEU A 98 31.80 4.36 -22.01
CA LEU A 98 31.18 4.34 -23.34
C LEU A 98 31.68 5.49 -24.22
N GLY A 99 31.73 6.71 -23.68
CA GLY A 99 32.25 7.89 -24.38
C GLY A 99 33.70 7.70 -24.83
N MET A 100 34.57 7.21 -23.94
CA MET A 100 35.98 6.95 -24.25
C MET A 100 36.17 5.83 -25.27
N ILE A 101 35.35 4.77 -25.21
CA ILE A 101 35.36 3.69 -26.21
C ILE A 101 34.98 4.22 -27.59
N ASN A 102 33.95 5.07 -27.67
CA ASN A 102 33.50 5.68 -28.92
C ASN A 102 34.53 6.66 -29.50
N GLN A 103 35.34 7.28 -28.64
CA GLN A 103 36.46 8.16 -29.03
C GLN A 103 37.75 7.39 -29.38
N GLY A 104 37.75 6.06 -29.26
CA GLY A 104 38.92 5.22 -29.58
C GLY A 104 40.06 5.30 -28.56
N VAL A 105 39.77 5.70 -27.32
CA VAL A 105 40.76 5.77 -26.22
C VAL A 105 41.32 4.37 -25.92
N GLU A 106 42.61 4.30 -25.64
CA GLU A 106 43.29 3.04 -25.31
C GLU A 106 42.74 2.42 -24.01
N ARG A 107 42.54 1.11 -24.03
CA ARG A 107 41.92 0.32 -22.96
C ARG A 107 42.53 0.57 -21.57
N HIS A 108 43.86 0.67 -21.47
CA HIS A 108 44.51 0.86 -20.17
C HIS A 108 44.10 2.19 -19.54
N LYS A 109 43.95 3.26 -20.33
CA LYS A 109 43.55 4.60 -19.84
C LYS A 109 42.11 4.60 -19.34
N ILE A 110 41.24 3.83 -19.99
CA ILE A 110 39.87 3.60 -19.55
C ILE A 110 39.87 2.91 -18.18
N ILE A 111 40.63 1.82 -18.03
CA ILE A 111 40.75 1.07 -16.77
C ILE A 111 41.34 1.93 -15.65
N ASP A 112 42.41 2.68 -15.92
CA ASP A 112 43.06 3.53 -14.94
C ASP A 112 42.12 4.63 -14.44
N ARG A 113 41.24 5.15 -15.31
CA ARG A 113 40.21 6.12 -14.93
C ARG A 113 39.09 5.48 -14.12
N LEU A 114 38.65 4.27 -14.48
CA LEU A 114 37.61 3.55 -13.73
C LEU A 114 38.07 3.13 -12.33
N LYS A 115 39.36 2.82 -12.14
CA LYS A 115 39.95 2.55 -10.82
C LYS A 115 39.91 3.74 -9.85
N GLN A 116 39.65 4.96 -10.34
CA GLN A 116 39.50 6.14 -9.48
C GLN A 116 38.10 6.26 -8.88
N VAL A 117 37.14 5.44 -9.35
CA VAL A 117 35.78 5.38 -8.82
C VAL A 117 35.79 4.37 -7.66
N PRO A 118 35.62 4.80 -6.40
CA PRO A 118 35.72 3.92 -5.22
C PRO A 118 34.88 2.66 -5.35
N GLU A 119 33.67 2.78 -5.87
CA GLU A 119 32.70 1.71 -6.08
C GLU A 119 33.17 0.64 -7.08
N LEU A 120 34.18 0.96 -7.91
CA LEU A 120 34.71 0.07 -8.94
C LEU A 120 36.14 -0.44 -8.64
N THR A 121 36.74 -0.02 -7.52
CA THR A 121 38.16 -0.28 -7.18
C THR A 121 38.48 -1.77 -6.96
N GLY A 122 37.52 -2.59 -6.55
CA GLY A 122 37.69 -4.01 -6.24
C GLY A 122 37.33 -4.99 -7.37
N LEU A 123 36.99 -4.51 -8.56
CA LEU A 123 36.57 -5.37 -9.67
C LEU A 123 37.76 -5.93 -10.44
N ASP A 124 37.75 -7.25 -10.68
CA ASP A 124 38.52 -7.90 -11.73
C ASP A 124 38.00 -7.43 -13.10
N LEU A 125 38.33 -6.19 -13.47
CA LEU A 125 38.21 -5.71 -14.84
C LEU A 125 39.07 -6.64 -15.69
N PRO A 126 38.53 -7.32 -16.72
CA PRO A 126 39.27 -8.35 -17.45
C PRO A 126 40.53 -7.76 -18.11
N ILE A 127 41.70 -7.94 -17.51
CA ILE A 127 42.99 -7.53 -18.09
C ILE A 127 43.44 -8.67 -19.01
N SER A 128 42.97 -8.69 -20.27
CA SER A 128 43.55 -9.60 -21.27
C SER A 128 44.86 -9.01 -21.79
N THR A 129 45.93 -9.06 -20.99
CA THR A 129 47.30 -8.87 -21.48
C THR A 129 47.76 -10.14 -22.20
N LYS A 130 47.48 -10.23 -23.50
CA LYS A 130 48.32 -11.04 -24.40
C LYS A 130 49.15 -10.08 -25.24
N THR A 131 50.35 -9.81 -24.74
CA THR A 131 51.42 -9.12 -25.44
C THR A 131 51.93 -10.05 -26.54
N HIS A 132 51.58 -9.78 -27.81
CA HIS A 132 52.28 -10.42 -28.92
C HIS A 132 53.52 -9.59 -29.26
N SER A 133 54.70 -10.18 -29.06
CA SER A 133 55.99 -9.66 -29.47
C SER A 133 56.07 -9.62 -31.01
N PRO A 134 56.47 -8.51 -31.66
CA PRO A 134 56.61 -8.49 -33.11
C PRO A 134 57.94 -9.13 -33.52
N GLN A 135 57.89 -10.26 -34.22
CA GLN A 135 59.02 -10.76 -35.02
C GLN A 135 58.96 -10.14 -36.42
N GLN A 136 60.04 -9.47 -36.82
CA GLN A 136 60.26 -8.97 -38.17
C GLN A 136 60.37 -10.13 -39.18
N LYS A 137 59.66 -10.06 -40.32
CA LYS A 137 60.17 -10.42 -41.66
C LYS A 137 59.21 -10.07 -42.80
N VAL A 138 59.69 -9.15 -43.65
CA VAL A 138 59.59 -9.00 -45.14
C VAL A 138 58.34 -9.51 -45.92
N SER A 139 57.48 -8.55 -46.28
CA SER A 139 56.91 -8.19 -47.61
C SER A 139 56.50 -9.28 -48.63
N SER A 140 55.19 -9.39 -48.91
CA SER A 140 54.64 -9.64 -50.27
C SER A 140 53.15 -9.21 -50.41
N SER A 141 52.70 -8.92 -51.64
CA SER A 141 51.39 -8.33 -51.99
C SER A 141 50.13 -9.15 -51.64
N VAL A 142 50.28 -10.38 -51.15
CA VAL A 142 49.17 -11.19 -50.59
C VAL A 142 48.86 -10.78 -49.14
N GLU A 143 49.82 -10.14 -48.47
CA GLU A 143 49.74 -9.68 -47.08
C GLU A 143 48.90 -8.40 -46.93
N GLU A 144 48.70 -7.63 -48.01
CA GLU A 144 47.89 -6.41 -47.99
C GLU A 144 46.38 -6.74 -47.93
N LEU A 145 45.96 -7.79 -48.62
CA LEU A 145 44.59 -8.34 -48.52
C LEU A 145 44.37 -9.08 -47.19
N LEU A 146 45.38 -9.81 -46.69
CA LEU A 146 45.35 -10.42 -45.35
C LEU A 146 45.34 -9.36 -44.23
N LYS A 147 46.02 -8.22 -44.41
CA LYS A 147 45.96 -7.08 -43.47
C LYS A 147 44.61 -6.42 -43.44
N ILE A 148 43.92 -6.27 -44.57
CA ILE A 148 42.56 -5.71 -44.60
C ILE A 148 41.56 -6.64 -43.88
N VAL A 149 41.69 -7.96 -44.05
CA VAL A 149 40.88 -8.95 -43.31
C VAL A 149 41.27 -8.99 -41.83
N ALA A 150 42.57 -8.95 -41.51
CA ALA A 150 43.08 -8.90 -40.14
C ALA A 150 42.74 -7.58 -39.41
N LEU A 151 42.66 -6.45 -40.12
CA LEU A 151 42.18 -5.17 -39.58
C LEU A 151 40.68 -5.25 -39.23
N GLY A 152 39.89 -5.97 -40.04
CA GLY A 152 38.49 -6.26 -39.73
C GLY A 152 38.32 -7.16 -38.51
N ASP A 153 39.17 -8.18 -38.36
CA ASP A 153 39.19 -9.06 -37.19
C ASP A 153 39.75 -8.37 -35.94
N GLU A 154 40.78 -7.53 -36.06
CA GLU A 154 41.31 -6.71 -34.95
C GLU A 154 40.31 -5.63 -34.51
N GLN A 155 39.57 -5.01 -35.44
CA GLN A 155 38.51 -4.06 -35.09
C GLN A 155 37.34 -4.77 -34.40
N LYS A 156 36.94 -5.97 -34.85
CA LYS A 156 35.94 -6.80 -34.17
C LYS A 156 36.42 -7.30 -32.81
N GLU A 157 37.68 -7.70 -32.68
CA GLU A 157 38.29 -8.09 -31.40
C GLU A 157 38.40 -6.90 -30.44
N ARG A 158 38.81 -5.71 -30.91
CA ARG A 158 38.87 -4.48 -30.09
C ARG A 158 37.48 -4.03 -29.66
N ALA A 159 36.49 -4.09 -30.55
CA ALA A 159 35.10 -3.80 -30.21
C ALA A 159 34.52 -4.82 -29.22
N GLY A 160 34.85 -6.11 -29.38
CA GLY A 160 34.46 -7.19 -28.46
C GLY A 160 35.12 -7.05 -27.08
N LYS A 161 36.41 -6.71 -27.05
CA LYS A 161 37.15 -6.43 -25.82
C LYS A 161 36.60 -5.16 -25.15
N ASN A 162 36.36 -4.05 -25.84
CA ASN A 162 35.85 -2.85 -25.15
C ASN A 162 34.42 -3.01 -24.59
N LYS A 163 33.60 -3.91 -25.15
CA LYS A 163 32.30 -4.29 -24.58
C LYS A 163 32.40 -5.01 -23.23
N ASP A 164 33.49 -5.71 -22.94
CA ASP A 164 33.64 -6.42 -21.66
C ASP A 164 33.72 -5.47 -20.45
N ILE A 165 34.25 -4.26 -20.64
CA ILE A 165 34.34 -3.21 -19.61
C ILE A 165 32.94 -2.75 -19.23
N ILE A 166 32.11 -2.48 -20.24
CA ILE A 166 30.72 -2.05 -20.03
C ILE A 166 29.93 -3.17 -19.36
N ASN A 167 30.08 -4.41 -19.84
CA ASN A 167 29.44 -5.57 -19.22
C ASN A 167 29.87 -5.77 -17.75
N ALA A 168 31.12 -5.47 -17.40
CA ALA A 168 31.61 -5.56 -16.03
C ALA A 168 30.96 -4.50 -15.13
N ILE A 169 30.84 -3.25 -15.59
CA ILE A 169 30.14 -2.18 -14.86
C ILE A 169 28.65 -2.50 -14.74
N ASP A 170 28.03 -2.97 -15.82
CA ASP A 170 26.63 -3.39 -15.87
C ASP A 170 26.34 -4.51 -14.85
N LYS A 171 27.26 -5.46 -14.70
CA LYS A 171 27.14 -6.54 -13.71
C LYS A 171 27.16 -6.04 -12.27
N VAL A 172 27.93 -4.99 -11.99
CA VAL A 172 27.98 -4.36 -10.65
C VAL A 172 26.67 -3.65 -10.38
N LEU A 173 26.22 -2.82 -11.32
CA LEU A 173 24.96 -2.11 -11.22
C LEU A 173 23.79 -3.08 -11.05
N GLN A 174 23.78 -4.16 -11.83
CA GLN A 174 22.81 -5.25 -11.70
C GLN A 174 22.86 -5.87 -10.30
N GLY A 175 24.03 -6.13 -9.73
CA GLY A 175 24.17 -6.67 -8.38
C GLY A 175 23.55 -5.77 -7.30
N TYR A 176 23.74 -4.45 -7.41
CA TYR A 176 23.09 -3.50 -6.51
C TYR A 176 21.57 -3.48 -6.69
N LEU A 177 21.08 -3.41 -7.93
CA LEU A 177 19.65 -3.39 -8.22
C LEU A 177 18.98 -4.70 -7.80
N GLU A 178 19.63 -5.85 -8.01
CA GLU A 178 19.16 -7.13 -7.50
C GLU A 178 19.04 -7.13 -5.98
N ALA A 179 20.03 -6.61 -5.25
CA ALA A 179 19.96 -6.48 -3.78
C ALA A 179 18.80 -5.57 -3.33
N ILE A 180 18.59 -4.44 -4.02
CA ILE A 180 17.49 -3.49 -3.72
C ILE A 180 16.13 -4.12 -3.98
N TYR A 181 15.90 -4.63 -5.19
CA TYR A 181 14.57 -5.13 -5.59
C TYR A 181 14.26 -6.54 -5.10
N SER A 182 15.23 -7.27 -4.53
CA SER A 182 14.96 -8.52 -3.78
C SER A 182 14.80 -8.29 -2.28
N SER A 183 15.12 -7.11 -1.76
CA SER A 183 14.96 -6.78 -0.34
C SER A 183 13.48 -6.72 0.04
N ARG A 184 13.09 -7.55 1.00
CA ARG A 184 11.73 -7.56 1.54
C ARG A 184 11.35 -6.20 2.14
N THR A 185 12.27 -5.53 2.82
CA THR A 185 12.04 -4.22 3.45
C THR A 185 11.75 -3.15 2.39
N PHE A 186 12.59 -3.09 1.34
CA PHE A 186 12.39 -2.13 0.25
C PHE A 186 11.08 -2.39 -0.51
N ARG A 187 10.80 -3.65 -0.86
CA ARG A 187 9.56 -4.03 -1.56
C ARG A 187 8.32 -3.77 -0.71
N SER A 188 8.39 -4.04 0.60
CA SER A 188 7.27 -3.76 1.51
C SER A 188 7.00 -2.27 1.58
N LEU A 189 8.04 -1.45 1.71
CA LEU A 189 7.92 0.01 1.68
C LEU A 189 7.31 0.52 0.37
N GLU A 190 7.79 0.01 -0.78
CA GLU A 190 7.26 0.36 -2.10
C GLU A 190 5.78 -0.03 -2.23
N ALA A 191 5.40 -1.21 -1.73
CA ALA A 191 4.02 -1.68 -1.72
C ALA A 191 3.12 -0.81 -0.83
N THR A 192 3.54 -0.46 0.39
CA THR A 192 2.77 0.43 1.28
C THR A 192 2.51 1.77 0.62
N TRP A 193 3.54 2.40 0.05
CA TRP A 193 3.39 3.67 -0.67
C TRP A 193 2.58 3.53 -1.96
N GLY A 194 2.64 2.38 -2.64
CA GLY A 194 1.77 2.06 -3.78
C GLY A 194 0.30 1.93 -3.37
N GLY A 195 0.02 1.39 -2.19
CA GLY A 195 -1.30 1.33 -1.59
C GLY A 195 -1.82 2.72 -1.23
N ALA A 196 -0.98 3.53 -0.57
CA ALA A 196 -1.29 4.93 -0.27
C ALA A 196 -1.58 5.72 -1.55
N LYS A 197 -0.76 5.52 -2.60
CA LYS A 197 -1.00 6.10 -3.92
C LYS A 197 -2.33 5.67 -4.52
N LEU A 198 -2.66 4.38 -4.49
CA LEU A 198 -3.93 3.86 -5.01
C LEU A 198 -5.13 4.52 -4.32
N LEU A 199 -5.11 4.56 -2.98
CA LEU A 199 -6.15 5.22 -2.19
C LEU A 199 -6.24 6.72 -2.54
N TRP A 200 -5.09 7.39 -2.62
CA TRP A 200 -5.03 8.83 -2.89
C TRP A 200 -5.50 9.19 -4.30
N ASP A 201 -5.10 8.43 -5.31
CA ASP A 201 -5.50 8.65 -6.69
C ASP A 201 -7.01 8.43 -6.87
N VAL A 202 -7.59 7.42 -6.21
CA VAL A 202 -9.04 7.17 -6.22
C VAL A 202 -9.81 8.22 -5.42
N GLY A 203 -9.25 8.69 -4.30
CA GLY A 203 -9.83 9.75 -3.48
C GLY A 203 -9.66 11.16 -4.05
N ARG A 204 -8.89 11.33 -5.13
CA ARG A 204 -8.51 12.63 -5.67
C ARG A 204 -9.73 13.42 -6.15
N GLY A 205 -9.81 14.68 -5.76
CA GLY A 205 -10.90 15.59 -6.15
C GLY A 205 -12.14 15.50 -5.26
N ILE A 206 -12.07 14.71 -4.18
CA ILE A 206 -13.09 14.69 -3.14
C ILE A 206 -12.60 15.60 -2.01
N GLU A 207 -13.27 16.72 -1.76
CA GLU A 207 -12.93 17.67 -0.66
C GLU A 207 -12.96 17.02 0.75
N SER A 208 -13.44 15.78 0.84
CA SER A 208 -13.64 15.06 2.09
C SER A 208 -12.60 14.00 2.45
N VAL A 209 -11.74 13.52 1.56
CA VAL A 209 -10.84 12.39 1.90
C VAL A 209 -9.54 12.91 2.51
N GLU A 210 -9.18 12.39 3.68
CA GLU A 210 -7.92 12.70 4.38
C GLU A 210 -7.16 11.41 4.67
N LEU A 211 -5.83 11.45 4.54
CA LEU A 211 -4.95 10.32 4.81
C LEU A 211 -4.05 10.64 5.99
N GLY A 212 -4.17 9.84 7.06
CA GLY A 212 -3.27 9.85 8.20
C GLY A 212 -2.28 8.71 8.08
N LEU A 213 -1.00 8.95 8.37
CA LEU A 213 0.04 7.91 8.27
C LEU A 213 0.69 7.68 9.64
N ILE A 214 0.87 6.41 9.99
CA ILE A 214 1.67 5.98 11.15
C ILE A 214 2.65 4.92 10.68
N ASP A 215 3.93 5.25 10.81
CA ASP A 215 4.99 4.31 10.51
C ASP A 215 5.19 3.33 11.64
N ILE A 216 5.28 2.06 11.27
CA ILE A 216 5.48 0.99 12.23
C ILE A 216 6.97 0.75 12.54
N GLY A 217 7.88 1.23 11.66
CA GLY A 217 9.31 1.07 11.81
C GLY A 217 9.71 -0.38 12.18
N ASP A 218 10.68 -0.51 13.08
CA ASP A 218 11.11 -1.79 13.65
C ASP A 218 10.38 -2.14 14.97
N GLN A 219 9.36 -1.36 15.37
CA GLN A 219 8.67 -1.56 16.65
C GLN A 219 7.75 -2.77 16.61
N ALA A 220 7.49 -3.35 17.78
CA ALA A 220 6.50 -4.40 17.90
C ALA A 220 5.09 -3.82 17.62
N PRO A 221 4.26 -4.47 16.79
CA PRO A 221 2.88 -4.04 16.55
C PRO A 221 2.10 -3.76 17.83
N GLU A 222 2.32 -4.55 18.87
CA GLU A 222 1.67 -4.41 20.16
C GLU A 222 1.97 -3.07 20.85
N GLU A 223 3.20 -2.57 20.76
CA GLU A 223 3.59 -1.26 21.32
C GLU A 223 2.89 -0.12 20.59
N ILE A 224 2.76 -0.23 19.26
CA ILE A 224 2.07 0.77 18.44
C ILE A 224 0.60 0.83 18.83
N LEU A 225 -0.06 -0.33 18.98
CA LEU A 225 -1.45 -0.37 19.42
C LEU A 225 -1.64 0.30 20.80
N ASP A 226 -0.72 0.06 21.74
CA ASP A 226 -0.79 0.70 23.07
C ASP A 226 -0.64 2.23 23.00
N ILE A 227 0.21 2.74 22.08
CA ILE A 227 0.33 4.19 21.81
C ILE A 227 -0.99 4.73 21.23
N LEU A 228 -1.58 4.03 20.25
CA LEU A 228 -2.82 4.45 19.60
C LEU A 228 -3.99 4.60 20.57
N VAL A 229 -4.12 3.68 21.54
CA VAL A 229 -5.14 3.77 22.60
C VAL A 229 -5.12 5.13 23.29
N THR A 230 -3.93 5.71 23.45
CA THR A 230 -3.73 6.97 24.16
C THR A 230 -3.84 8.19 23.25
N SER A 231 -3.34 8.11 22.01
CA SER A 231 -3.24 9.27 21.10
C SER A 231 -4.48 9.51 20.23
N LEU A 232 -5.14 8.46 19.74
CA LEU A 232 -6.27 8.59 18.80
C LEU A 232 -7.56 9.20 19.37
N PRO A 233 -7.91 9.09 20.66
CA PRO A 233 -9.13 9.72 21.19
C PRO A 233 -9.19 11.24 20.98
N LEU A 234 -8.04 11.90 20.77
CA LEU A 234 -7.96 13.33 20.48
C LEU A 234 -8.24 13.66 19.01
N ASP A 235 -8.12 12.68 18.11
CA ASP A 235 -8.18 12.89 16.68
C ASP A 235 -8.58 11.62 15.92
N LEU A 236 -9.88 11.26 15.99
CA LEU A 236 -10.36 9.96 15.52
C LEU A 236 -10.45 9.86 13.98
N PRO A 237 -9.96 8.76 13.37
CA PRO A 237 -10.21 8.41 11.97
C PRO A 237 -11.61 7.87 11.73
N SER A 238 -12.08 7.90 10.48
CA SER A 238 -13.29 7.18 10.06
C SER A 238 -13.04 5.69 9.81
N LEU A 239 -11.80 5.34 9.42
CA LEU A 239 -11.35 3.99 9.09
C LEU A 239 -9.87 3.83 9.46
N ILE A 240 -9.51 2.69 10.04
CA ILE A 240 -8.10 2.32 10.26
C ILE A 240 -7.75 1.15 9.33
N ILE A 241 -6.61 1.23 8.63
CA ILE A 241 -6.06 0.10 7.90
C ILE A 241 -4.72 -0.32 8.52
N PHE A 242 -4.57 -1.62 8.70
CA PHE A 242 -3.35 -2.25 9.21
C PHE A 242 -2.74 -3.05 8.07
N ASP A 243 -1.68 -2.52 7.46
CA ASP A 243 -0.93 -3.18 6.37
C ASP A 243 -0.02 -4.28 6.94
N TRP A 244 -0.64 -5.25 7.62
CA TRP A 244 -0.01 -6.39 8.24
C TRP A 244 -0.72 -7.67 7.77
N ALA A 245 0.04 -8.56 7.14
CA ALA A 245 -0.46 -9.85 6.71
C ALA A 245 -0.58 -10.83 7.90
N MET A 246 -1.80 -11.25 8.21
CA MET A 246 -2.09 -12.20 9.30
C MET A 246 -2.13 -13.64 8.80
N ASP A 247 -1.62 -14.55 9.62
CA ASP A 247 -1.73 -16.00 9.44
C ASP A 247 -2.49 -16.64 10.62
N ASN A 248 -2.55 -17.97 10.66
CA ASN A 248 -3.23 -18.70 11.75
C ASN A 248 -2.28 -19.00 12.93
N SER A 249 -1.17 -18.28 13.06
CA SER A 249 -0.29 -18.41 14.21
C SER A 249 -0.95 -17.83 15.47
N ALA A 250 -0.50 -18.32 16.63
CA ALA A 250 -0.95 -17.79 17.91
C ALA A 250 -0.66 -16.28 18.08
N ARG A 251 0.41 -15.78 17.46
CA ARG A 251 0.81 -14.36 17.48
C ARG A 251 -0.17 -13.52 16.66
N SER A 252 -0.41 -13.88 15.39
CA SER A 252 -1.35 -13.15 14.53
C SER A 252 -2.76 -13.14 15.11
N LEU A 253 -3.25 -14.25 15.64
CA LEU A 253 -4.57 -14.31 16.27
C LEU A 253 -4.66 -13.45 17.54
N GLY A 254 -3.60 -13.40 18.36
CA GLY A 254 -3.54 -12.49 19.51
C GLY A 254 -3.54 -11.02 19.11
N LEU A 255 -2.83 -10.68 18.02
CA LEU A 255 -2.81 -9.33 17.48
C LEU A 255 -4.17 -8.93 16.88
N LEU A 256 -4.85 -9.84 16.17
CA LEU A 256 -6.21 -9.64 15.66
C LEU A 256 -7.20 -9.34 16.80
N GLU A 257 -7.09 -10.05 17.94
CA GLU A 257 -7.91 -9.76 19.13
C GLU A 257 -7.63 -8.35 19.69
N ARG A 258 -6.36 -7.95 19.81
CA ARG A 258 -6.01 -6.60 20.26
C ARG A 258 -6.50 -5.51 19.31
N ILE A 259 -6.37 -5.71 17.99
CA ILE A 259 -6.89 -4.77 16.99
C ILE A 259 -8.40 -4.66 17.11
N ALA A 260 -9.11 -5.78 17.23
CA ALA A 260 -10.56 -5.78 17.41
C ALA A 260 -10.99 -5.02 18.67
N GLU A 261 -10.26 -5.18 19.78
CA GLU A 261 -10.51 -4.46 21.04
C GLU A 261 -10.23 -2.95 20.93
N LEU A 262 -9.16 -2.55 20.22
CA LEU A 262 -8.85 -1.15 19.90
C LEU A 262 -9.98 -0.50 19.10
N CYS A 263 -10.39 -1.14 18.01
CA CYS A 263 -11.44 -0.66 17.11
C CYS A 263 -12.80 -0.56 17.82
N ASP A 264 -13.14 -1.51 18.69
CA ASP A 264 -14.36 -1.48 19.51
C ASP A 264 -14.36 -0.30 20.48
N THR A 265 -13.23 -0.07 21.16
CA THR A 265 -13.07 1.01 22.14
C THR A 265 -13.21 2.38 21.47
N MET A 266 -12.69 2.54 20.26
CA MET A 266 -12.74 3.80 19.52
C MET A 266 -14.02 3.99 18.70
N LEU A 267 -14.84 2.95 18.57
CA LEU A 267 -15.97 2.90 17.62
C LEU A 267 -15.51 3.24 16.18
N VAL A 268 -14.34 2.73 15.77
CA VAL A 268 -13.79 2.93 14.42
C VAL A 268 -13.48 1.57 13.81
N PRO A 269 -14.01 1.24 12.61
CA PRO A 269 -13.69 -0.02 11.97
C PRO A 269 -12.21 -0.10 11.55
N GLY A 270 -11.62 -1.28 11.72
CA GLY A 270 -10.27 -1.61 11.29
C GLY A 270 -10.27 -2.65 10.17
N ILE A 271 -9.38 -2.54 9.18
CA ILE A 271 -9.18 -3.55 8.13
C ILE A 271 -7.79 -4.17 8.27
N VAL A 272 -7.73 -5.50 8.25
CA VAL A 272 -6.50 -6.31 8.31
C VAL A 272 -6.43 -7.26 7.12
N GLU A 273 -5.22 -7.58 6.67
CA GLU A 273 -5.03 -8.63 5.66
C GLU A 273 -4.98 -10.02 6.32
N ILE A 274 -5.69 -10.96 5.71
CA ILE A 274 -5.51 -12.39 5.92
C ILE A 274 -4.70 -12.93 4.74
N SER A 275 -3.59 -13.61 5.03
CA SER A 275 -2.73 -14.24 4.03
C SER A 275 -3.17 -15.68 3.70
N PRO A 276 -2.71 -16.29 2.59
CA PRO A 276 -2.96 -17.71 2.31
C PRO A 276 -2.56 -18.65 3.45
N ARG A 277 -1.53 -18.26 4.22
CA ARG A 277 -1.00 -19.03 5.37
C ARG A 277 -2.01 -19.16 6.49
N PHE A 278 -2.98 -18.25 6.59
CA PHE A 278 -4.11 -18.43 7.50
C PHE A 278 -4.87 -19.72 7.22
N PHE A 279 -5.12 -20.03 5.95
CA PHE A 279 -5.72 -21.29 5.52
C PHE A 279 -4.71 -22.42 5.37
N GLN A 280 -3.49 -22.27 5.91
CA GLN A 280 -2.37 -23.20 5.75
C GLN A 280 -2.03 -23.46 4.27
N LEU A 281 -2.11 -22.42 3.43
CA LEU A 281 -1.78 -22.46 2.01
C LEU A 281 -0.54 -21.63 1.73
N ASP A 282 0.18 -21.99 0.67
CA ASP A 282 1.30 -21.18 0.18
C ASP A 282 0.81 -20.01 -0.68
N ARG A 283 -0.31 -20.21 -1.40
CA ARG A 283 -0.84 -19.29 -2.42
C ARG A 283 -2.37 -19.41 -2.53
N TRP A 284 -3.05 -18.37 -3.01
CA TRP A 284 -4.52 -18.32 -3.07
C TRP A 284 -5.14 -19.25 -4.11
N GLU A 285 -4.41 -19.59 -5.17
CA GLU A 285 -4.86 -20.52 -6.23
C GLU A 285 -5.14 -21.93 -5.68
N GLU A 286 -4.62 -22.24 -4.49
CA GLU A 286 -4.83 -23.51 -3.81
C GLU A 286 -6.09 -23.54 -2.92
N ILE A 287 -6.85 -22.45 -2.84
CA ILE A 287 -8.05 -22.37 -1.99
C ILE A 287 -9.09 -23.43 -2.32
N GLU A 288 -9.16 -23.86 -3.58
CA GLU A 288 -10.10 -24.90 -4.01
C GLU A 288 -9.78 -26.29 -3.42
N LYS A 289 -8.57 -26.49 -2.88
CA LYS A 289 -8.22 -27.69 -2.11
C LYS A 289 -8.89 -27.72 -0.74
N ARG A 290 -9.32 -26.57 -0.23
CA ARG A 290 -10.00 -26.47 1.08
C ARG A 290 -11.48 -26.80 0.92
N PRO A 291 -12.06 -27.52 1.91
CA PRO A 291 -13.48 -27.83 1.91
C PRO A 291 -14.31 -26.55 2.10
N TYR A 292 -15.58 -26.71 2.45
CA TYR A 292 -16.46 -25.58 2.75
C TYR A 292 -15.85 -24.68 3.85
N LEU A 293 -15.48 -23.43 3.52
CA LEU A 293 -14.66 -22.59 4.39
C LEU A 293 -15.27 -22.33 5.78
N PRO A 294 -16.59 -22.07 5.92
CA PRO A 294 -17.18 -21.90 7.24
C PRO A 294 -16.97 -23.11 8.17
N HIS A 295 -17.15 -24.34 7.66
CA HIS A 295 -16.90 -25.56 8.46
C HIS A 295 -15.40 -25.77 8.68
N TYR A 296 -14.56 -25.46 7.69
CA TYR A 296 -13.10 -25.58 7.83
C TYR A 296 -12.57 -24.71 8.98
N LEU A 297 -13.10 -23.50 9.14
CA LEU A 297 -12.72 -22.60 10.23
C LEU A 297 -13.32 -22.97 11.59
N GLU A 298 -14.15 -24.01 11.68
CA GLU A 298 -14.65 -24.57 12.95
C GLU A 298 -13.70 -25.64 13.52
N GLU A 299 -12.71 -26.09 12.74
CA GLU A 299 -11.71 -27.06 13.21
C GLU A 299 -10.88 -26.51 14.38
N GLN A 300 -10.30 -27.41 15.18
CA GLN A 300 -9.52 -27.06 16.38
C GLN A 300 -8.36 -26.08 16.09
N ALA A 301 -7.76 -26.17 14.89
CA ALA A 301 -6.69 -25.27 14.46
C ALA A 301 -7.13 -23.80 14.42
N PHE A 302 -8.42 -23.51 14.33
CA PHE A 302 -9.02 -22.18 14.23
C PHE A 302 -9.83 -21.81 15.49
N ALA A 303 -9.64 -22.52 16.60
CA ALA A 303 -10.39 -22.26 17.84
C ALA A 303 -10.29 -20.80 18.32
N LYS A 304 -9.12 -20.16 18.18
CA LYS A 304 -8.93 -18.74 18.51
C LYS A 304 -9.69 -17.80 17.57
N TRP A 305 -9.76 -18.13 16.28
CA TRP A 305 -10.58 -17.37 15.32
C TRP A 305 -12.06 -17.42 15.71
N GLN A 306 -12.57 -18.60 16.10
CA GLN A 306 -13.93 -18.75 16.59
C GLN A 306 -14.18 -17.98 17.89
N SER A 307 -13.21 -17.95 18.80
CA SER A 307 -13.27 -17.11 20.01
C SER A 307 -13.32 -15.63 19.65
N LEU A 308 -12.48 -15.15 18.73
CA LEU A 308 -12.50 -13.79 18.23
C LEU A 308 -13.88 -13.41 17.67
N LYS A 309 -14.48 -14.25 16.80
CA LYS A 309 -15.81 -14.01 16.21
C LYS A 309 -16.93 -13.83 17.25
N ARG A 310 -16.74 -14.30 18.49
CA ARG A 310 -17.72 -14.17 19.58
C ARG A 310 -17.51 -12.93 20.44
N LYS A 311 -16.35 -12.26 20.34
CA LYS A 311 -16.07 -11.00 21.05
C LYS A 311 -16.84 -9.83 20.43
N SER A 312 -17.22 -8.84 21.23
CA SER A 312 -17.91 -7.62 20.76
C SER A 312 -17.11 -6.91 19.66
N GLY A 313 -15.79 -6.78 19.85
CA GLY A 313 -14.91 -6.09 18.92
C GLY A 313 -14.80 -6.72 17.53
N SER A 314 -15.21 -7.98 17.35
CA SER A 314 -15.24 -8.62 16.03
C SER A 314 -16.15 -7.89 15.03
N ARG A 315 -17.17 -7.16 15.50
CA ARG A 315 -18.04 -6.34 14.65
C ARG A 315 -17.32 -5.12 14.05
N TRP A 316 -16.17 -4.73 14.61
CA TRP A 316 -15.35 -3.59 14.20
C TRP A 316 -14.09 -3.99 13.45
N LEU A 317 -13.82 -5.29 13.32
CA LEU A 317 -12.70 -5.81 12.54
C LEU A 317 -13.19 -6.37 11.21
N CYS A 318 -12.62 -5.88 10.11
CA CYS A 318 -12.78 -6.44 8.77
C CYS A 318 -11.51 -7.21 8.39
N ALA A 319 -11.67 -8.49 8.07
CA ALA A 319 -10.58 -9.32 7.57
C ALA A 319 -10.68 -9.41 6.05
N ALA A 320 -9.65 -8.98 5.31
CA ALA A 320 -9.66 -8.94 3.85
C ALA A 320 -8.56 -9.83 3.25
N CYS A 321 -8.79 -10.41 2.08
CA CYS A 321 -7.80 -11.26 1.41
C CYS A 321 -7.72 -11.01 -0.10
N ASN A 322 -6.73 -11.64 -0.74
CA ASN A 322 -6.39 -11.55 -2.17
C ASN A 322 -5.83 -10.18 -2.56
N ARG A 323 -4.50 -10.10 -2.68
CA ARG A 323 -3.78 -8.86 -2.99
C ARG A 323 -4.03 -8.41 -4.43
N VAL A 324 -3.81 -7.12 -4.67
CA VAL A 324 -3.89 -6.50 -6.01
C VAL A 324 -2.50 -6.11 -6.49
N LEU A 325 -2.24 -6.22 -7.79
CA LEU A 325 -0.94 -5.97 -8.36
C LEU A 325 -0.63 -4.46 -8.37
N ALA A 326 0.50 -4.08 -7.77
CA ALA A 326 0.96 -2.70 -7.72
C ALA A 326 1.54 -2.23 -9.06
N ARG A 327 2.38 -3.10 -9.65
CA ARG A 327 3.07 -2.91 -10.93
C ARG A 327 3.64 -4.23 -11.42
N LEU A 328 3.97 -4.28 -12.71
CA LEU A 328 4.75 -5.38 -13.27
C LEU A 328 6.23 -5.29 -12.86
N PRO A 329 6.97 -6.42 -12.88
CA PRO A 329 8.40 -6.43 -12.60
C PRO A 329 9.14 -5.60 -13.65
N TYR A 330 10.15 -4.83 -13.22
CA TYR A 330 10.96 -4.04 -14.15
C TYR A 330 11.76 -4.94 -15.10
N GLY A 331 11.97 -4.49 -16.33
CA GLY A 331 12.83 -5.17 -17.32
C GLY A 331 12.17 -6.37 -18.04
N GLY A 332 10.88 -6.62 -17.86
CA GLY A 332 10.12 -7.57 -18.67
C GLY A 332 9.44 -6.91 -19.88
N GLY A 333 9.80 -7.30 -21.11
CA GLY A 333 9.14 -6.86 -22.35
C GLY A 333 10.04 -6.21 -23.40
N ASP A 334 9.43 -5.67 -24.47
CA ASP A 334 10.08 -5.15 -25.69
C ASP A 334 10.65 -3.72 -25.54
N GLN A 335 10.47 -3.09 -24.37
CA GLN A 335 11.09 -1.81 -24.05
C GLN A 335 12.49 -2.04 -23.48
N GLN A 336 13.51 -1.71 -24.28
CA GLN A 336 14.90 -1.64 -23.82
C GLN A 336 15.02 -0.53 -22.76
N SER A 337 14.93 -0.92 -21.49
CA SER A 337 15.39 -0.07 -20.39
C SER A 337 16.86 0.30 -20.62
N LYS A 338 17.23 1.56 -20.37
CA LYS A 338 18.64 2.00 -20.40
C LYS A 338 19.50 1.28 -19.36
N ILE A 339 18.86 0.68 -18.35
CA ILE A 339 19.49 -0.02 -17.25
C ILE A 339 19.32 -1.53 -17.47
N PRO A 340 20.43 -2.30 -17.50
CA PRO A 340 20.41 -3.75 -17.73
C PRO A 340 19.99 -4.49 -16.45
N PHE A 341 18.73 -4.33 -16.05
CA PHE A 341 18.15 -4.94 -14.87
C PHE A 341 16.78 -5.54 -15.18
N ALA A 342 16.55 -6.77 -14.70
CA ALA A 342 15.28 -7.45 -14.79
C ALA A 342 14.88 -8.00 -13.41
N GLU A 343 13.75 -7.52 -12.92
CA GLU A 343 13.16 -7.94 -11.66
C GLU A 343 12.36 -9.23 -11.87
N LYS A 344 12.41 -10.12 -10.88
CA LYS A 344 11.79 -11.45 -10.97
C LYS A 344 10.41 -11.52 -10.34
N GLU A 345 10.18 -10.76 -9.28
CA GLU A 345 9.00 -10.90 -8.42
C GLU A 345 7.98 -9.80 -8.69
N LEU A 346 6.70 -10.19 -8.64
CA LEU A 346 5.57 -9.27 -8.68
C LEU A 346 5.48 -8.45 -7.39
N LEU A 347 5.09 -7.18 -7.51
CA LEU A 347 4.86 -6.30 -6.36
C LEU A 347 3.35 -6.26 -6.06
N TRP A 348 2.97 -6.68 -4.87
CA TRP A 348 1.58 -6.83 -4.45
C TRP A 348 1.21 -5.79 -3.40
N LEU A 349 0.05 -5.17 -3.56
CA LEU A 349 -0.58 -4.31 -2.56
C LEU A 349 -1.52 -5.12 -1.68
N SER A 350 -1.45 -4.89 -0.37
CA SER A 350 -2.40 -5.47 0.57
C SER A 350 -3.85 -5.13 0.19
N PRO A 351 -4.81 -6.07 0.33
CA PRO A 351 -6.22 -5.81 0.05
C PRO A 351 -6.80 -4.70 0.94
N VAL A 352 -6.17 -4.38 2.08
CA VAL A 352 -6.65 -3.31 2.98
C VAL A 352 -6.68 -1.95 2.25
N TRP A 353 -5.68 -1.68 1.41
CA TRP A 353 -5.62 -0.47 0.58
C TRP A 353 -6.69 -0.46 -0.49
N ALA A 354 -6.96 -1.62 -1.12
CA ALA A 354 -8.00 -1.74 -2.14
C ALA A 354 -9.40 -1.49 -1.54
N LEU A 355 -9.69 -2.03 -0.35
CA LEU A 355 -10.96 -1.79 0.33
C LEU A 355 -11.11 -0.32 0.76
N ALA A 356 -10.07 0.29 1.31
CA ALA A 356 -10.08 1.72 1.64
C ALA A 356 -10.32 2.59 0.40
N ALA A 357 -9.67 2.26 -0.73
CA ALA A 357 -9.86 2.96 -1.99
C ALA A 357 -11.30 2.79 -2.52
N LEU A 358 -11.90 1.60 -2.40
CA LEU A 358 -13.30 1.38 -2.77
C LEU A 358 -14.28 2.14 -1.86
N ALA A 359 -13.96 2.29 -0.56
CA ALA A 359 -14.73 3.13 0.36
C ALA A 359 -14.61 4.63 0.02
N ALA A 360 -13.41 5.08 -0.39
CA ALA A 360 -13.21 6.43 -0.90
C ALA A 360 -14.01 6.65 -2.20
N LYS A 361 -13.97 5.71 -3.16
CA LYS A 361 -14.79 5.75 -4.39
C LYS A 361 -16.29 5.77 -4.07
N SER A 362 -16.74 5.00 -3.09
CA SER A 362 -18.12 5.06 -2.60
C SER A 362 -18.49 6.45 -2.08
N THR A 363 -17.57 7.12 -1.37
CA THR A 363 -17.77 8.49 -0.90
C THR A 363 -17.90 9.48 -2.05
N GLN A 364 -17.13 9.29 -3.13
CA GLN A 364 -17.23 10.08 -4.35
C GLN A 364 -18.59 9.92 -5.04
N GLU A 365 -19.00 8.66 -5.27
CA GLU A 365 -20.16 8.32 -6.08
C GLU A 365 -21.48 8.51 -5.32
N PHE A 366 -21.49 8.22 -4.03
CA PHE A 366 -22.71 8.18 -3.22
C PHE A 366 -22.70 9.17 -2.05
N GLY A 367 -21.64 9.95 -1.87
CA GLY A 367 -21.47 10.84 -0.72
C GLY A 367 -21.10 10.13 0.57
N TRP A 368 -21.11 8.79 0.63
CA TRP A 368 -20.86 8.00 1.84
C TRP A 368 -20.00 6.77 1.55
N PRO A 369 -19.14 6.32 2.48
CA PRO A 369 -18.23 5.20 2.25
C PRO A 369 -18.88 3.81 2.35
N SER A 370 -20.22 3.74 2.41
CA SER A 370 -20.98 2.53 2.75
C SER A 370 -21.35 1.61 1.58
N ARG A 371 -21.06 2.00 0.33
CA ARG A 371 -21.47 1.29 -0.89
C ARG A 371 -20.31 0.71 -1.70
N MET A 372 -19.20 0.39 -1.03
CA MET A 372 -18.04 -0.23 -1.67
C MET A 372 -18.34 -1.55 -2.42
N THR A 373 -19.45 -2.24 -2.10
CA THR A 373 -19.90 -3.48 -2.77
C THR A 373 -20.70 -3.24 -4.05
N ASP A 374 -20.99 -1.98 -4.40
CA ASP A 374 -21.71 -1.64 -5.63
C ASP A 374 -20.77 -1.71 -6.85
N TRP A 375 -20.42 -2.92 -7.29
CA TRP A 375 -19.41 -3.18 -8.33
C TRP A 375 -19.62 -2.44 -9.66
N LYS A 376 -20.82 -1.90 -9.91
CA LYS A 376 -21.10 -1.07 -11.09
C LYS A 376 -20.50 0.34 -11.00
N ASN A 377 -20.42 0.89 -9.79
CA ASN A 377 -19.97 2.27 -9.53
C ASN A 377 -18.69 2.29 -8.69
N CYS A 378 -18.50 1.31 -7.80
CA CYS A 378 -17.33 1.16 -6.95
C CYS A 378 -16.47 -0.01 -7.45
N VAL A 379 -15.54 0.31 -8.32
CA VAL A 379 -14.56 -0.62 -8.90
C VAL A 379 -13.21 0.09 -9.03
N LEU A 380 -12.11 -0.61 -8.77
CA LEU A 380 -10.76 -0.13 -9.04
C LEU A 380 -10.41 -0.48 -10.48
N GLU A 381 -10.14 0.52 -11.31
CA GLU A 381 -9.90 0.38 -12.75
C GLU A 381 -8.43 0.67 -13.08
N ASP A 382 -8.03 0.41 -14.33
CA ASP A 382 -6.67 0.67 -14.84
C ASP A 382 -5.56 -0.04 -14.03
N LEU A 383 -5.86 -1.22 -13.48
CA LEU A 383 -4.91 -2.00 -12.69
C LEU A 383 -3.91 -2.74 -13.57
N PRO A 384 -2.63 -2.82 -13.15
CA PRO A 384 -1.66 -3.70 -13.81
C PRO A 384 -2.14 -5.16 -13.81
N VAL A 385 -1.93 -5.85 -14.94
CA VAL A 385 -2.29 -7.27 -15.08
C VAL A 385 -1.06 -8.15 -15.31
N TRP A 386 -0.93 -9.24 -14.54
CA TRP A 386 0.11 -10.24 -14.72
C TRP A 386 -0.45 -11.46 -15.47
N GLN A 387 0.38 -12.08 -16.30
CA GLN A 387 0.02 -13.28 -17.05
C GLN A 387 0.17 -14.52 -16.17
N VAL A 388 -0.94 -15.16 -15.80
CA VAL A 388 -0.96 -16.42 -15.05
C VAL A 388 -0.57 -17.58 -15.95
N ASN A 389 -1.11 -17.58 -17.16
CA ASN A 389 -0.83 -18.53 -18.23
C ASN A 389 -1.18 -17.87 -19.59
N SER A 390 -0.98 -18.58 -20.69
CA SER A 390 -1.19 -18.04 -22.05
C SER A 390 -2.63 -17.58 -22.37
N LYS A 391 -3.61 -17.87 -21.52
CA LYS A 391 -5.03 -17.55 -21.74
C LYS A 391 -5.63 -16.65 -20.66
N MET A 392 -4.85 -16.32 -19.62
CA MET A 392 -5.37 -15.65 -18.43
C MET A 392 -4.38 -14.64 -17.88
N ALA A 393 -4.82 -13.38 -17.85
CA ALA A 393 -4.18 -12.30 -17.12
C ALA A 393 -5.09 -11.79 -16.01
N LEU A 394 -4.51 -11.45 -14.85
CA LEU A 394 -5.23 -11.01 -13.66
C LEU A 394 -4.60 -9.77 -13.03
N PRO A 395 -5.38 -8.89 -12.40
CA PRO A 395 -4.87 -7.83 -11.54
C PRO A 395 -4.76 -8.27 -10.07
N THR A 396 -5.30 -9.43 -9.70
CA THR A 396 -5.24 -9.99 -8.33
C THR A 396 -4.40 -11.27 -8.29
N GLU A 397 -4.07 -11.76 -7.09
CA GLU A 397 -3.30 -13.02 -6.93
C GLU A 397 -4.07 -14.24 -7.46
N ALA A 398 -5.38 -14.28 -7.24
CA ALA A 398 -6.24 -15.36 -7.71
C ALA A 398 -7.62 -14.86 -8.14
N VAL A 399 -8.34 -15.71 -8.88
CA VAL A 399 -9.77 -15.57 -9.17
C VAL A 399 -10.52 -16.57 -8.31
N PHE A 400 -11.58 -16.11 -7.66
CA PHE A 400 -12.47 -16.97 -6.88
C PHE A 400 -13.80 -17.15 -7.59
N THR A 401 -14.37 -18.35 -7.47
CA THR A 401 -15.73 -18.62 -7.93
C THR A 401 -16.75 -17.88 -7.06
N GLN A 402 -17.95 -17.63 -7.59
CA GLN A 402 -19.02 -16.98 -6.82
C GLN A 402 -19.37 -17.74 -5.53
N ASP A 403 -19.37 -19.08 -5.59
CA ASP A 403 -19.56 -19.91 -4.41
C ASP A 403 -18.44 -19.68 -3.39
N ARG A 404 -17.17 -19.68 -3.82
CA ARG A 404 -16.04 -19.43 -2.93
C ARG A 404 -16.06 -18.04 -2.29
N ILE A 405 -16.43 -17.01 -3.05
CA ILE A 405 -16.63 -15.64 -2.54
C ILE A 405 -17.71 -15.63 -1.45
N THR A 406 -18.82 -16.35 -1.67
CA THR A 406 -19.90 -16.48 -0.67
C THR A 406 -19.43 -17.23 0.57
N GLN A 407 -18.57 -18.24 0.42
CA GLN A 407 -17.98 -18.97 1.55
C GLN A 407 -17.04 -18.08 2.38
N PHE A 408 -16.20 -17.26 1.74
CA PHE A 408 -15.38 -16.27 2.44
C PHE A 408 -16.24 -15.30 3.24
N ALA A 409 -17.31 -14.77 2.64
CA ALA A 409 -18.22 -13.87 3.31
C ALA A 409 -18.87 -14.51 4.55
N ARG A 410 -19.35 -15.76 4.44
CA ARG A 410 -19.89 -16.52 5.58
C ARG A 410 -18.83 -16.83 6.64
N ALA A 411 -17.58 -16.99 6.24
CA ALA A 411 -16.45 -17.16 7.15
C ALA A 411 -16.10 -15.88 7.93
N GLY A 412 -16.59 -14.70 7.49
CA GLY A 412 -16.25 -13.40 8.08
C GLY A 412 -15.02 -12.76 7.43
N ILE A 413 -14.72 -13.10 6.18
CA ILE A 413 -13.57 -12.60 5.41
C ILE A 413 -14.08 -11.99 4.10
N VAL A 414 -13.62 -10.78 3.76
CA VAL A 414 -13.90 -10.10 2.50
C VAL A 414 -12.84 -10.49 1.48
N ALA A 415 -13.26 -11.05 0.35
CA ALA A 415 -12.36 -11.39 -0.75
C ALA A 415 -12.39 -10.29 -1.81
N LEU A 416 -11.21 -9.72 -2.12
CA LEU A 416 -11.06 -8.89 -3.31
C LEU A 416 -11.22 -9.76 -4.56
N CYS A 417 -12.02 -9.30 -5.51
CA CYS A 417 -12.43 -10.04 -6.69
C CYS A 417 -11.92 -9.36 -7.97
N SER A 418 -11.59 -10.16 -8.98
CA SER A 418 -11.31 -9.69 -10.34
C SER A 418 -11.94 -10.64 -11.36
N VAL A 419 -12.06 -10.17 -12.59
CA VAL A 419 -12.54 -10.98 -13.72
C VAL A 419 -11.36 -11.33 -14.61
N PRO A 420 -11.22 -12.60 -15.06
CA PRO A 420 -10.15 -12.98 -15.99
C PRO A 420 -10.08 -12.07 -17.23
N ASN A 421 -8.86 -11.67 -17.59
CA ASN A 421 -8.58 -10.80 -18.74
C ASN A 421 -9.24 -9.42 -18.67
N ARG A 422 -9.43 -8.92 -17.45
CA ARG A 422 -9.83 -7.54 -17.16
C ARG A 422 -8.83 -6.92 -16.19
N ASP A 423 -8.73 -5.61 -16.24
CA ASP A 423 -7.81 -4.75 -15.49
C ASP A 423 -8.52 -4.02 -14.34
N PHE A 424 -9.54 -4.67 -13.75
CA PHE A 424 -10.29 -4.08 -12.64
C PHE A 424 -10.51 -5.06 -11.49
N ALA A 425 -10.69 -4.51 -10.28
CA ALA A 425 -10.96 -5.24 -9.05
C ALA A 425 -12.09 -4.60 -8.23
N PHE A 426 -12.87 -5.43 -7.54
CA PHE A 426 -14.03 -5.01 -6.74
C PHE A 426 -14.25 -5.96 -5.56
N VAL A 427 -15.17 -5.61 -4.65
CA VAL A 427 -15.64 -6.52 -3.59
C VAL A 427 -17.13 -6.82 -3.76
N ALA A 428 -17.54 -8.05 -3.50
CA ALA A 428 -18.94 -8.46 -3.59
C ALA A 428 -19.68 -8.35 -2.23
N PHE A 429 -18.92 -8.43 -1.14
CA PHE A 429 -19.40 -8.38 0.24
C PHE A 429 -18.47 -7.52 1.08
N ASP A 430 -18.97 -6.96 2.17
CA ASP A 430 -18.27 -6.07 3.09
C ASP A 430 -18.45 -6.53 4.55
N ASN A 431 -18.59 -7.84 4.78
CA ASN A 431 -18.82 -8.40 6.10
C ASN A 431 -17.61 -8.21 7.04
N MET A 432 -17.90 -7.79 8.26
CA MET A 432 -16.98 -7.79 9.39
C MET A 432 -16.78 -9.22 9.92
N VAL A 433 -15.75 -9.45 10.73
CA VAL A 433 -15.47 -10.76 11.35
C VAL A 433 -16.66 -11.24 12.20
N GLY A 434 -17.33 -10.31 12.89
CA GLY A 434 -18.55 -10.54 13.67
C GLY A 434 -19.84 -10.61 12.84
N GLY A 435 -19.78 -10.49 11.50
CA GLY A 435 -20.92 -10.62 10.59
C GLY A 435 -21.71 -9.32 10.31
N ALA A 436 -21.40 -8.21 10.97
CA ALA A 436 -21.94 -6.89 10.60
C ALA A 436 -21.43 -6.45 9.21
N SER A 437 -21.99 -5.38 8.63
CA SER A 437 -21.45 -4.74 7.41
C SER A 437 -20.44 -3.65 7.77
N LEU A 438 -19.32 -3.60 7.03
CA LEU A 438 -18.34 -2.52 7.13
C LEU A 438 -18.97 -1.18 6.75
N GLY A 439 -19.80 -1.14 5.70
CA GLY A 439 -20.54 0.06 5.33
C GLY A 439 -21.46 0.57 6.44
N TYR A 440 -22.12 -0.34 7.17
CA TYR A 440 -22.89 0.02 8.36
C TYR A 440 -22.00 0.58 9.48
N GLN A 441 -20.88 -0.07 9.81
CA GLN A 441 -19.98 0.39 10.88
C GLN A 441 -19.37 1.76 10.56
N LEU A 442 -19.01 2.01 9.29
CA LEU A 442 -18.50 3.30 8.85
C LEU A 442 -19.51 4.44 9.10
N LEU A 443 -20.78 4.23 8.74
CA LEU A 443 -21.83 5.22 8.99
C LEU A 443 -22.11 5.40 10.48
N LEU A 444 -22.05 4.31 11.27
CA LEU A 444 -22.18 4.37 12.72
C LEU A 444 -21.05 5.20 13.34
N THR A 445 -19.80 4.97 12.92
CA THR A 445 -18.62 5.75 13.34
C THR A 445 -18.80 7.22 13.04
N MET A 446 -19.15 7.57 11.79
CA MET A 446 -19.34 8.96 11.39
C MET A 446 -20.46 9.63 12.21
N THR A 447 -21.55 8.91 12.49
CA THR A 447 -22.65 9.42 13.32
C THR A 447 -22.24 9.59 14.79
N ALA A 448 -21.46 8.67 15.35
CA ALA A 448 -20.93 8.77 16.71
C ALA A 448 -19.97 9.96 16.85
N GLN A 449 -19.02 10.11 15.92
CA GLN A 449 -18.08 11.21 15.88
C GLN A 449 -18.77 12.56 15.73
N PHE A 450 -19.85 12.61 14.95
CA PHE A 450 -20.68 13.80 14.85
C PHE A 450 -21.27 14.22 16.19
N LEU A 451 -21.84 13.27 16.95
CA LEU A 451 -22.43 13.60 18.25
C LEU A 451 -21.37 14.02 19.27
N MET A 452 -20.19 13.40 19.25
CA MET A 452 -19.05 13.85 20.05
C MET A 452 -18.63 15.26 19.67
N TRP A 453 -18.51 15.55 18.37
CA TRP A 453 -18.20 16.90 17.89
C TRP A 453 -19.26 17.92 18.31
N CYS A 454 -20.56 17.59 18.24
CA CYS A 454 -21.61 18.48 18.73
C CYS A 454 -21.47 18.73 20.22
N LYS A 455 -21.15 17.71 21.02
CA LYS A 455 -20.94 17.84 22.47
C LYS A 455 -19.80 18.79 22.81
N ASP A 456 -18.71 18.73 22.04
CA ASP A 456 -17.54 19.59 22.27
C ASP A 456 -17.73 21.03 21.77
N ASN A 457 -18.64 21.26 20.81
CA ASN A 457 -18.83 22.55 20.15
C ASN A 457 -20.10 23.30 20.57
N PHE A 458 -21.06 22.62 21.21
CA PHE A 458 -22.30 23.24 21.66
C PHE A 458 -22.09 23.92 23.02
N ALA A 459 -22.87 24.96 23.30
CA ALA A 459 -22.82 25.63 24.60
C ALA A 459 -23.32 24.70 25.72
N GLU A 460 -22.67 24.72 26.88
CA GLU A 460 -22.98 23.87 28.05
C GLU A 460 -24.42 24.01 28.60
N ARG A 461 -25.18 25.02 28.17
CA ARG A 461 -26.50 25.40 28.75
C ARG A 461 -27.67 25.37 27.78
N LEU A 462 -27.60 24.56 26.72
CA LEU A 462 -28.78 24.37 25.85
C LEU A 462 -29.90 23.64 26.61
N SER A 463 -31.14 24.09 26.43
CA SER A 463 -32.30 23.31 26.88
C SER A 463 -32.41 22.00 26.08
N PRO A 464 -33.09 20.96 26.60
CA PRO A 464 -33.25 19.69 25.88
C PRO A 464 -33.86 19.84 24.48
N GLU A 465 -34.82 20.76 24.34
CA GLU A 465 -35.48 21.05 23.05
C GLU A 465 -34.52 21.74 22.08
N GLU A 466 -33.79 22.76 22.52
CA GLU A 466 -32.79 23.44 21.68
C GLU A 466 -31.65 22.50 21.26
N LEU A 467 -31.22 21.62 22.17
CA LEU A 467 -30.20 20.61 21.88
C LEU A 467 -30.68 19.64 20.80
N ARG A 468 -31.89 19.10 20.97
CA ARG A 468 -32.53 18.21 19.98
C ARG A 468 -32.59 18.87 18.62
N ASP A 469 -33.21 20.05 18.55
CA ASP A 469 -33.48 20.75 17.30
C ASP A 469 -32.17 21.17 16.60
N SER A 470 -31.13 21.50 17.37
CA SER A 470 -29.80 21.83 16.83
C SER A 470 -29.10 20.63 16.22
N ILE A 471 -29.10 19.48 16.90
CA ILE A 471 -28.50 18.24 16.38
C ILE A 471 -29.25 17.79 15.13
N GLU A 472 -30.58 17.75 15.19
CA GLU A 472 -31.44 17.34 14.08
C GLU A 472 -31.25 18.25 12.86
N GLY A 473 -31.27 19.57 13.06
CA GLY A 473 -31.08 20.54 11.98
C GLY A 473 -29.71 20.43 11.30
N ILE A 474 -28.62 20.23 12.08
CA ILE A 474 -27.29 20.05 11.51
C ILE A 474 -27.19 18.73 10.74
N LEU A 475 -27.75 17.64 11.26
CA LEU A 475 -27.80 16.36 10.56
C LEU A 475 -28.53 16.49 9.22
N ILE A 476 -29.75 17.04 9.22
CA ILE A 476 -30.53 17.23 7.99
C ILE A 476 -29.72 18.03 6.97
N LEU A 477 -29.07 19.14 7.37
CA LEU A 477 -28.24 19.94 6.48
C LEU A 477 -27.00 19.18 5.97
N ALA A 478 -26.34 18.38 6.80
CA ALA A 478 -25.17 17.59 6.41
C ALA A 478 -25.53 16.53 5.35
N TRP A 479 -26.66 15.84 5.54
CA TRP A 479 -27.18 14.87 4.58
C TRP A 479 -27.68 15.54 3.29
N GLN A 480 -28.34 16.70 3.39
CA GLN A 480 -28.77 17.49 2.23
C GLN A 480 -27.58 17.96 1.38
N LYS A 481 -26.46 18.39 1.99
CA LYS A 481 -25.23 18.73 1.27
C LYS A 481 -24.68 17.55 0.45
N ARG A 482 -24.93 16.32 0.88
CA ARG A 482 -24.57 15.08 0.17
C ARG A 482 -25.66 14.57 -0.78
N GLY A 483 -26.71 15.37 -1.02
CA GLY A 483 -27.77 15.07 -1.97
C GLY A 483 -28.92 14.22 -1.42
N TYR A 484 -29.05 14.08 -0.10
CA TYR A 484 -30.09 13.25 0.52
C TYR A 484 -31.05 14.08 1.37
N ASP A 485 -32.35 13.94 1.10
CA ASP A 485 -33.40 14.47 1.99
C ASP A 485 -33.69 13.47 3.11
N MET A 486 -33.39 13.90 4.33
CA MET A 486 -33.50 13.13 5.57
C MET A 486 -34.47 13.75 6.58
N THR A 487 -35.26 14.75 6.18
CA THR A 487 -36.11 15.55 7.10
C THR A 487 -37.06 14.71 7.96
N GLU A 488 -37.67 13.66 7.41
CA GLU A 488 -38.58 12.76 8.14
C GLU A 488 -37.93 11.43 8.55
N LYS A 489 -36.61 11.30 8.36
CA LYS A 489 -35.85 10.06 8.54
C LYS A 489 -34.80 10.14 9.64
N ILE A 490 -34.73 11.27 10.33
CA ILE A 490 -33.85 11.51 11.46
C ILE A 490 -34.73 11.74 12.66
N THR A 491 -34.43 11.05 13.75
CA THR A 491 -35.09 11.27 15.03
C THR A 491 -34.01 11.47 16.08
N VAL A 492 -34.05 12.62 16.75
CA VAL A 492 -33.18 12.92 17.88
C VAL A 492 -34.01 12.91 19.16
N SER A 493 -33.56 12.19 20.17
CA SER A 493 -34.20 12.13 21.48
C SER A 493 -33.24 12.62 22.56
N VAL A 494 -33.70 13.46 23.46
CA VAL A 494 -32.93 13.92 24.63
C VAL A 494 -33.68 13.51 25.87
N THR A 495 -33.12 12.60 26.65
CA THR A 495 -33.76 12.06 27.85
C THR A 495 -32.91 12.33 29.09
N PRO A 496 -33.50 12.50 30.29
CA PRO A 496 -32.72 12.65 31.52
C PRO A 496 -31.93 11.39 31.84
N SER A 497 -30.66 11.52 32.20
CA SER A 497 -29.85 10.40 32.68
C SER A 497 -30.24 10.03 34.12
N PRO A 498 -30.46 8.74 34.43
CA PRO A 498 -30.79 8.31 35.78
C PRO A 498 -29.59 8.29 36.75
N LYS A 499 -28.35 8.51 36.27
CA LYS A 499 -27.11 8.37 37.06
C LYS A 499 -26.34 9.67 37.29
N GLU A 500 -26.59 10.74 36.53
CA GLU A 500 -25.94 12.05 36.65
C GLU A 500 -26.96 13.15 36.30
N GLU A 501 -26.77 14.40 36.76
CA GLU A 501 -27.52 15.60 36.31
C GLU A 501 -27.19 15.96 34.85
N LYS A 502 -27.27 14.99 33.93
CA LYS A 502 -26.91 15.07 32.51
C LYS A 502 -27.99 14.43 31.63
N TYR A 503 -27.91 14.62 30.32
CA TYR A 503 -28.84 14.04 29.35
C TYR A 503 -28.25 12.82 28.65
N ILE A 504 -29.11 11.96 28.12
CA ILE A 504 -28.76 10.94 27.12
C ILE A 504 -29.34 11.42 25.80
N VAL A 505 -28.46 11.59 24.82
CA VAL A 505 -28.83 11.98 23.46
C VAL A 505 -28.84 10.74 22.58
N GLY A 506 -30.01 10.39 22.06
CA GLY A 506 -30.22 9.33 21.10
C GLY A 506 -30.41 9.88 19.70
N VAL A 507 -29.80 9.24 18.71
CA VAL A 507 -30.05 9.51 17.29
C VAL A 507 -30.44 8.21 16.60
N LYS A 508 -31.53 8.28 15.84
CA LYS A 508 -31.96 7.25 14.91
C LYS A 508 -31.99 7.82 13.49
N LEU A 509 -31.35 7.12 12.55
CA LEU A 509 -31.30 7.46 11.13
C LEU A 509 -31.91 6.31 10.34
N ASP A 510 -33.02 6.55 9.62
CA ASP A 510 -33.61 5.60 8.70
C ASP A 510 -33.03 5.81 7.30
N LEU A 511 -32.00 5.04 6.96
CA LEU A 511 -31.15 5.30 5.80
C LEU A 511 -31.82 4.94 4.47
N PRO A 512 -31.62 5.75 3.42
CA PRO A 512 -32.01 5.38 2.06
C PRO A 512 -31.33 4.08 1.60
N ARG A 513 -32.06 3.23 0.86
CA ARG A 513 -31.51 2.00 0.25
C ARG A 513 -30.35 2.23 -0.71
N ASN A 514 -30.26 3.45 -1.25
CA ASN A 514 -29.15 3.88 -2.09
C ASN A 514 -27.93 4.36 -1.29
N VAL A 515 -27.92 4.25 0.05
CA VAL A 515 -26.78 4.55 0.95
C VAL A 515 -26.32 3.30 1.69
N LEU A 516 -27.23 2.53 2.26
CA LEU A 516 -26.93 1.25 2.90
C LEU A 516 -27.80 0.15 2.30
N ARG A 517 -27.18 -0.98 1.95
CA ARG A 517 -27.86 -2.17 1.45
C ARG A 517 -28.03 -3.16 2.61
N GLY A 518 -29.25 -3.59 2.89
CA GLY A 518 -29.54 -4.54 3.97
C GLY A 518 -31.04 -4.70 4.23
N GLU A 519 -31.39 -5.63 5.12
CA GLU A 519 -32.75 -5.78 5.63
C GLU A 519 -33.07 -4.73 6.71
N ASP A 520 -32.08 -4.38 7.53
CA ASP A 520 -32.16 -3.27 8.49
C ASP A 520 -31.30 -2.11 7.99
N ASN A 521 -31.96 -1.04 7.56
CA ASN A 521 -31.31 0.18 7.08
C ASN A 521 -31.33 1.29 8.13
N SER A 522 -31.54 0.98 9.41
CA SER A 522 -31.55 1.97 10.46
C SER A 522 -30.23 1.98 11.24
N ILE A 523 -29.73 3.17 11.54
CA ILE A 523 -28.66 3.37 12.52
C ILE A 523 -29.30 3.94 13.78
N SER A 524 -28.96 3.38 14.93
CA SER A 524 -29.36 3.92 16.22
C SER A 524 -28.17 3.95 17.16
N LEU A 525 -27.91 5.11 17.76
CA LEU A 525 -26.98 5.23 18.88
C LEU A 525 -27.51 6.15 19.96
N GLU A 526 -27.01 5.94 21.18
CA GLU A 526 -27.23 6.81 22.32
C GLU A 526 -25.88 7.14 22.96
N ILE A 527 -25.66 8.42 23.29
CA ILE A 527 -24.47 8.87 24.01
C ILE A 527 -24.85 9.67 25.26
N PRO A 528 -24.08 9.55 26.35
CA PRO A 528 -24.18 10.47 27.47
C PRO A 528 -23.67 11.86 27.05
N TRP A 529 -24.54 12.86 27.20
CA TRP A 529 -24.26 14.25 26.87
C TRP A 529 -23.57 14.97 28.01
#